data_AF-A0A7R9DWD9-F1
#
_entry.id   AF-A0A7R9DWD9-F1
#
_cell.length_a   1.000
_cell.length_b   1.000
_cell.length_c   1.000
_cell.angle_alpha   90.00
_cell.angle_beta   90.00
_cell.angle_gamma   90.00
#
_symmetry.space_group_name_H-M   'P 1'
#
loop_
_entity.id
_entity.type
_entity.pdbx_description
1 polymer ?
#
loop_
_entity_poly.entity_id
_entity_poly.type
_entity_poly.pdbx_seq_one_letter_code
_entity_poly.pdbx_strand_id
1 'polypeptide(L)'
;ALIQFSLRKLFSKGYKPLYTPFFMKKEVMQEVAQLSQFDDELYKVIGKGSEKGEEKETEEKYLIATSEQPIAAFYRDEWIPEGSLPIRYAGLSTCFRQEVGSHGRDTRGIFRVHQFEKVRLVLYTWKKLRGEMFSPNLPR
;
A
#
# COMPACT_ATOMS: atom_id res chain seq x y z
N ALA A 1 -11.12 15.48 8.99
CA ALA A 1 -11.45 16.38 7.86
C ALA A 1 -10.69 16.05 6.56
N LEU A 2 -9.34 16.07 6.56
CA LEU A 2 -8.54 15.86 5.33
C LEU A 2 -8.80 14.52 4.63
N ILE A 3 -8.87 13.42 5.38
CA ILE A 3 -9.16 12.08 4.81
C ILE A 3 -10.49 12.08 4.05
N GLN A 4 -11.57 12.57 4.68
CA GLN A 4 -12.89 12.64 4.04
C GLN A 4 -12.88 13.52 2.79
N PHE A 5 -12.21 14.67 2.85
CA PHE A 5 -12.07 15.55 1.70
C PHE A 5 -11.38 14.84 0.52
N SER A 6 -10.24 14.19 0.78
CA SER A 6 -9.48 13.44 -0.22
C SER A 6 -10.31 12.32 -0.84
N LEU A 7 -10.98 11.51 0.00
CA LEU A 7 -11.80 10.39 -0.48
C LEU A 7 -13.00 10.88 -1.32
N ARG A 8 -13.72 11.92 -0.89
CA ARG A 8 -14.84 12.50 -1.66
C ARG A 8 -14.37 13.03 -3.01
N LYS A 9 -13.23 13.73 -3.03
CA LYS A 9 -12.64 14.26 -4.26
C LYS A 9 -12.26 13.14 -5.24
N LEU A 10 -11.66 12.06 -4.75
CA LEU A 10 -11.28 10.91 -5.57
C LEU A 10 -12.50 10.11 -6.05
N PHE A 11 -13.50 9.95 -5.20
CA PHE A 11 -14.76 9.31 -5.56
C PHE A 11 -15.45 10.01 -6.73
N SER A 12 -15.50 11.35 -6.72
CA SER A 12 -16.03 12.13 -7.86
C SER A 12 -15.27 11.96 -9.17
N LYS A 13 -14.04 11.42 -9.11
CA LYS A 13 -13.19 11.09 -10.28
C LYS A 13 -13.21 9.60 -10.63
N GLY A 14 -14.16 8.83 -10.10
CA GLY A 14 -14.32 7.40 -10.38
C GLY A 14 -13.34 6.49 -9.65
N TYR A 15 -12.62 6.97 -8.62
CA TYR A 15 -11.83 6.09 -7.75
C TYR A 15 -12.71 5.44 -6.68
N LYS A 16 -12.54 4.13 -6.49
CA LYS A 16 -13.22 3.37 -5.44
C LYS A 16 -12.39 3.43 -4.14
N PRO A 17 -12.95 3.89 -3.01
CA PRO A 17 -12.27 3.82 -1.72
C PRO A 17 -11.98 2.36 -1.36
N LEU A 18 -10.77 2.08 -0.88
CA LEU A 18 -10.39 0.75 -0.41
C LEU A 18 -9.64 0.86 0.92
N TYR A 19 -10.12 0.16 1.93
CA TYR A 19 -9.42 0.00 3.20
C TYR A 19 -8.65 -1.32 3.18
N THR A 20 -7.34 -1.27 3.43
CA THR A 20 -6.47 -2.42 3.26
C THR A 20 -5.97 -2.98 4.60
N PRO A 21 -5.59 -4.29 4.66
CA PRO A 21 -4.82 -4.82 5.79
C PRO A 21 -3.53 -4.03 6.01
N PHE A 22 -3.09 -3.90 7.26
CA PHE A 22 -1.90 -3.12 7.64
C PHE A 22 -0.62 -3.94 7.74
N PHE A 23 -0.72 -5.25 7.61
CA PHE A 23 0.42 -6.14 7.46
C PHE A 23 0.14 -7.18 6.37
N MET A 24 1.20 -7.67 5.76
CA MET A 24 1.16 -8.71 4.74
C MET A 24 2.07 -9.85 5.15
N LYS A 25 1.74 -11.07 4.70
CA LYS A 25 2.65 -12.21 4.83
C LYS A 25 3.96 -11.91 4.11
N LYS A 26 5.06 -12.45 4.61
CA LYS A 26 6.40 -12.29 4.02
C LYS A 26 6.43 -12.60 2.51
N GLU A 27 5.89 -13.75 2.13
CA GLU A 27 5.86 -14.21 0.74
C GLU A 27 5.16 -13.21 -0.20
N VAL A 28 4.05 -12.62 0.23
CA VAL A 28 3.30 -11.64 -0.56
C VAL A 28 4.01 -10.28 -0.56
N MET A 29 4.59 -9.87 0.57
CA MET A 29 5.34 -8.61 0.67
C MET A 29 6.56 -8.61 -0.26
N GLN A 30 7.24 -9.76 -0.43
CA GLN A 30 8.41 -9.89 -1.31
C GLN A 30 8.08 -9.65 -2.80
N GLU A 31 6.83 -9.84 -3.21
CA GLU A 31 6.40 -9.62 -4.60
C GLU A 31 6.13 -8.14 -4.90
N VAL A 32 5.90 -7.32 -3.86
CA VAL A 32 5.47 -5.91 -3.99
C VAL A 32 6.45 -4.90 -3.39
N ALA A 33 7.48 -5.36 -2.69
CA ALA A 33 8.52 -4.53 -2.10
C ALA A 33 9.90 -4.88 -2.66
N GLN A 34 10.78 -3.89 -2.76
CA GLN A 34 12.19 -4.11 -3.12
C GLN A 34 12.95 -4.69 -1.93
N LEU A 35 14.01 -5.47 -2.20
CA LEU A 35 14.83 -6.11 -1.16
C LEU A 35 15.38 -5.11 -0.14
N SER A 36 15.87 -3.94 -0.59
CA SER A 36 16.38 -2.90 0.31
C SER A 36 15.32 -2.34 1.26
N GLN A 37 14.03 -2.37 0.87
CA GLN A 37 12.95 -1.89 1.74
C GLN A 37 12.75 -2.80 2.96
N PHE A 38 13.15 -4.08 2.89
CA PHE A 38 13.08 -4.98 4.05
C PHE A 38 14.02 -4.56 5.17
N ASP A 39 15.19 -4.02 4.82
CA ASP A 39 16.21 -3.61 5.78
C ASP A 39 16.00 -2.17 6.26
N ASP A 40 15.54 -1.28 5.37
CA ASP A 40 15.53 0.17 5.64
C ASP A 40 14.14 0.74 5.98
N GLU A 41 13.06 0.11 5.53
CA GLU A 41 11.71 0.69 5.58
C GLU A 41 10.69 -0.15 6.38
N LEU A 42 10.72 -1.48 6.30
CA LEU A 42 9.62 -2.33 6.76
C LEU A 42 9.80 -2.85 8.19
N TYR A 43 8.76 -2.67 9.00
CA TYR A 43 8.69 -3.33 10.31
C TYR A 43 8.26 -4.79 10.18
N LYS A 44 9.06 -5.69 10.76
CA LYS A 44 8.73 -7.12 10.90
C LYS A 44 7.77 -7.36 12.06
N VAL A 45 6.76 -8.19 11.82
CA VAL A 45 5.78 -8.67 12.79
C VAL A 45 5.94 -10.17 12.94
N ILE A 46 6.05 -10.64 14.18
CA ILE A 46 6.15 -12.07 14.50
C ILE A 46 4.87 -12.48 15.21
N GLY A 47 4.09 -13.36 14.57
CA GLY A 47 2.86 -13.90 15.13
C GLY A 47 2.95 -15.41 15.35
N LYS A 48 2.00 -15.97 16.08
CA LYS A 48 1.77 -17.43 16.07
C LYS A 48 1.14 -17.80 14.72
N GLY A 49 1.67 -18.83 14.05
CA GLY A 49 1.19 -19.29 12.75
C GLY A 49 -0.14 -20.03 12.80
N SER A 50 -0.56 -20.48 13.99
CA SER A 50 -1.84 -21.13 14.22
C SER A 50 -2.48 -20.64 15.52
N GLU A 51 -3.81 -20.46 15.48
CA GLU A 51 -4.62 -20.20 16.68
C GLU A 51 -4.87 -21.48 17.49
N LYS A 52 -4.64 -22.66 16.90
CA LYS A 52 -4.75 -23.95 17.56
C LYS A 52 -3.44 -24.24 18.30
N GLY A 53 -3.52 -24.31 19.63
CA GLY A 53 -2.41 -24.21 20.58
C GLY A 53 -1.38 -25.34 20.60
N GLU A 54 -1.19 -26.09 19.51
CA GLU A 54 -0.33 -27.27 19.49
C GLU A 54 0.98 -27.06 18.70
N GLU A 55 1.07 -26.03 17.85
CA GLU A 55 2.27 -25.78 17.03
C GLU A 55 2.99 -24.48 17.44
N LYS A 56 4.28 -24.59 17.79
CA LYS A 56 5.20 -23.46 17.99
C LYS A 56 5.67 -22.85 16.66
N GLU A 57 4.81 -22.79 15.65
CA GLU A 57 5.19 -22.18 14.39
C GLU A 57 5.07 -20.66 14.51
N THR A 58 6.17 -19.96 14.25
CA THR A 58 6.19 -18.48 14.19
C THR A 58 6.01 -18.04 12.75
N GLU A 59 5.00 -17.21 12.49
CA GLU A 59 4.74 -16.66 11.17
C GLU A 59 5.30 -15.24 11.07
N GLU A 60 6.12 -15.01 10.04
CA GLU A 60 6.68 -13.70 9.72
C GLU A 60 5.74 -12.91 8.82
N LYS A 61 5.38 -11.71 9.26
CA LYS A 61 4.61 -10.72 8.51
C LYS A 61 5.34 -9.38 8.51
N TYR A 62 4.94 -8.46 7.66
CA TYR A 62 5.52 -7.12 7.58
C TYR A 62 4.42 -6.07 7.56
N LEU A 63 4.58 -5.01 8.36
CA LEU A 63 3.69 -3.84 8.29
C LEU A 63 3.88 -3.12 6.95
N ILE A 64 2.80 -2.55 6.41
CA ILE A 64 2.83 -1.85 5.13
C ILE A 64 3.50 -0.48 5.27
N ALA A 65 4.39 -0.14 4.33
CA ALA A 65 4.93 1.22 4.16
C ALA A 65 4.00 2.11 3.31
N THR A 66 3.03 1.49 2.63
CA THR A 66 2.03 2.15 1.79
C THR A 66 0.88 1.19 1.47
N SER A 67 -0.36 1.68 1.40
CA SER A 67 -1.51 0.89 0.89
C SER A 67 -1.33 0.41 -0.55
N GLU A 68 -0.34 0.92 -1.29
CA GLU A 68 0.02 0.39 -2.62
C GLU A 68 0.45 -1.07 -2.58
N GLN A 69 1.16 -1.51 -1.53
CA GLN A 69 1.62 -2.90 -1.38
C GLN A 69 0.45 -3.91 -1.34
N PRO A 70 -0.54 -3.76 -0.43
CA PRO A 70 -1.68 -4.66 -0.41
C PRO A 70 -2.62 -4.47 -1.61
N ILE A 71 -2.70 -3.26 -2.19
CA ILE A 71 -3.48 -3.07 -3.41
C ILE A 71 -2.81 -3.82 -4.57
N ALA A 72 -1.51 -3.68 -4.78
CA ALA A 72 -0.79 -4.35 -5.86
C ALA A 72 -1.01 -5.87 -5.84
N ALA A 73 -1.01 -6.47 -4.65
CA ALA A 73 -1.29 -7.89 -4.44
C ALA A 73 -2.78 -8.26 -4.43
N PHE A 74 -3.70 -7.30 -4.56
CA PHE A 74 -5.14 -7.53 -4.40
C PHE A 74 -5.74 -8.45 -5.46
N TYR A 75 -5.23 -8.36 -6.69
CA TYR A 75 -5.59 -9.25 -7.81
C TYR A 75 -4.48 -10.26 -8.12
N ARG A 76 -3.68 -10.61 -7.11
CA ARG A 76 -2.64 -11.63 -7.25
C ARG A 76 -3.31 -12.94 -7.69
N ASP A 77 -2.70 -13.59 -8.69
CA ASP A 77 -3.17 -14.86 -9.26
C ASP A 77 -4.59 -14.79 -9.88
N GLU A 78 -5.07 -13.58 -10.22
CA GLU A 78 -6.34 -13.35 -10.91
C GLU A 78 -6.17 -12.83 -12.34
N TRP A 79 -7.09 -13.22 -13.22
CA TRP A 79 -7.18 -12.66 -14.57
C TRP A 79 -8.15 -11.48 -14.59
N ILE A 80 -7.66 -10.28 -14.90
CA ILE A 80 -8.49 -9.09 -15.04
C ILE A 80 -9.04 -9.00 -16.47
N PRO A 81 -10.37 -9.05 -16.68
CA PRO A 81 -10.96 -8.88 -18.00
C PRO A 81 -10.66 -7.48 -18.56
N GLU A 82 -10.35 -7.37 -19.86
CA GLU A 82 -10.01 -6.09 -20.48
C GLU A 82 -11.12 -5.04 -20.34
N GLY A 83 -12.40 -5.47 -20.41
CA GLY A 83 -13.56 -4.59 -20.24
C GLY A 83 -13.73 -4.01 -18.83
N SER A 84 -13.02 -4.55 -17.83
CA SER A 84 -13.04 -4.05 -16.45
C SER A 84 -12.03 -2.92 -16.22
N LEU A 85 -11.06 -2.75 -17.12
CA LEU A 85 -10.07 -1.68 -17.05
C LEU A 85 -10.68 -0.35 -17.58
N PRO A 86 -10.22 0.83 -17.10
CA PRO A 86 -9.26 1.00 -16.02
C PRO A 86 -9.92 0.86 -14.63
N ILE A 87 -9.25 0.16 -13.71
CA ILE A 87 -9.70 0.03 -12.31
C ILE A 87 -8.94 1.05 -11.46
N ARG A 88 -9.68 1.90 -10.74
CA ARG A 88 -9.14 3.01 -9.94
C ARG A 88 -9.44 2.81 -8.45
N TYR A 89 -8.40 2.76 -7.62
CA TYR A 89 -8.52 2.65 -6.17
C TYR A 89 -7.96 3.86 -5.43
N ALA A 90 -8.72 4.35 -4.45
CA ALA A 90 -8.28 5.29 -3.43
C ALA A 90 -8.02 4.51 -2.13
N GLY A 91 -6.81 3.99 -1.98
CA GLY A 91 -6.38 3.23 -0.81
C GLY A 91 -6.24 4.14 0.41
N LEU A 92 -6.93 3.82 1.50
CA LEU A 92 -6.74 4.46 2.80
C LEU A 92 -6.08 3.47 3.76
N SER A 93 -4.93 3.85 4.30
CA SER A 93 -4.28 3.10 5.38
C SER A 93 -3.38 3.97 6.24
N THR A 94 -3.14 3.48 7.46
CA THR A 94 -1.94 3.82 8.21
C THR A 94 -0.73 3.21 7.51
N CYS A 95 0.37 3.96 7.44
CA CYS A 95 1.64 3.56 6.85
C CYS A 95 2.72 3.54 7.93
N PHE A 96 3.58 2.51 7.90
CA PHE A 96 4.64 2.29 8.87
C PHE A 96 6.01 2.30 8.18
N ARG A 97 6.93 3.14 8.62
CA ARG A 97 8.29 3.25 8.04
C ARG A 97 9.35 3.33 9.12
N GLN A 98 10.38 2.50 9.03
CA GLN A 98 11.50 2.54 9.98
C GLN A 98 12.37 3.78 9.82
N GLU A 99 12.36 4.43 8.65
CA GLU A 99 13.12 5.65 8.35
C GLU A 99 14.63 5.49 8.66
N VAL A 100 15.18 4.29 8.45
CA VAL A 100 16.60 3.99 8.64
C VAL A 100 17.43 4.87 7.69
N GLY A 101 18.59 5.35 8.16
CA GLY A 101 19.45 6.25 7.39
C GLY A 101 19.05 7.74 7.42
N SER A 102 17.94 8.09 8.06
CA SER A 102 17.49 9.50 8.19
C SER A 102 17.91 10.18 9.51
N HIS A 103 18.85 9.58 10.26
CA HIS A 103 19.23 10.07 11.59
C HIS A 103 19.58 11.56 11.60
N GLY A 104 18.93 12.31 12.48
CA GLY A 104 19.14 13.76 12.63
C GLY A 104 18.40 14.65 11.62
N ARG A 105 17.68 14.09 10.65
CA ARG A 105 16.85 14.87 9.68
C ARG A 105 15.40 14.95 10.14
N ASP A 106 14.81 16.14 10.02
CA ASP A 106 13.37 16.39 10.24
C ASP A 106 12.81 15.86 11.58
N THR A 107 13.62 15.88 12.63
CA THR A 107 13.33 15.22 13.92
C THR A 107 12.29 15.94 14.79
N ARG A 108 11.84 17.13 14.38
CA ARG A 108 10.83 17.92 15.09
C ARG A 108 9.51 17.94 14.31
N GLY A 109 8.41 17.72 15.02
CA GLY A 109 7.06 17.77 14.45
C GLY A 109 6.64 16.45 13.81
N ILE A 110 5.79 16.54 12.78
CA ILE A 110 5.12 15.38 12.14
C ILE A 110 5.57 15.14 10.70
N PHE A 111 6.62 15.84 10.25
CA PHE A 111 7.06 15.78 8.86
C PHE A 111 7.67 14.42 8.51
N ARG A 112 8.48 13.87 9.42
CA ARG A 112 9.06 12.52 9.32
C ARG A 112 8.76 11.76 10.60
N VAL A 113 7.89 10.77 10.49
CA VAL A 113 7.43 9.94 11.61
C VAL A 113 7.27 8.50 11.15
N HIS A 114 7.40 7.56 12.08
CA HIS A 114 7.30 6.14 11.77
C HIS A 114 5.88 5.69 11.40
N GLN A 115 4.87 6.47 11.77
CA GLN A 115 3.46 6.16 11.54
C GLN A 115 2.71 7.38 11.01
N PHE A 116 2.01 7.24 9.88
CA PHE A 116 1.20 8.32 9.31
C PHE A 116 0.04 7.78 8.47
N GLU A 117 -1.02 8.57 8.32
CA GLU A 117 -2.17 8.26 7.46
C GLU A 117 -1.92 8.71 6.03
N LYS A 118 -2.32 7.89 5.05
CA LYS A 118 -2.19 8.25 3.63
C LYS A 118 -3.38 7.76 2.81
N VAL A 119 -3.87 8.64 1.94
CA VAL A 119 -4.78 8.28 0.83
C VAL A 119 -3.94 8.12 -0.44
N ARG A 120 -3.81 6.88 -0.93
CA ARG A 120 -3.00 6.50 -2.10
C ARG A 120 -3.90 6.25 -3.31
N LEU A 121 -3.50 6.76 -4.47
CA LEU A 121 -4.14 6.43 -5.74
C LEU A 121 -3.40 5.24 -6.36
N VAL A 122 -4.13 4.19 -6.71
CA VAL A 122 -3.62 3.04 -7.46
C VAL A 122 -4.52 2.78 -8.66
N LEU A 123 -3.94 2.41 -9.77
CA LEU A 123 -4.62 2.30 -11.06
C LEU A 123 -4.12 1.06 -11.80
N TYR A 124 -5.05 0.19 -12.17
CA TYR A 124 -4.83 -0.87 -13.15
C TYR A 124 -5.29 -0.36 -14.51
N THR A 125 -4.43 -0.49 -15.52
CA THR A 125 -4.72 -0.01 -16.87
C THR A 125 -4.06 -0.87 -17.93
N TRP A 126 -4.51 -0.72 -19.18
CA TRP A 126 -3.87 -1.33 -20.33
C TRP A 126 -2.44 -0.81 -20.50
N LYS A 127 -1.53 -1.71 -20.85
CA LYS A 127 -0.13 -1.39 -21.12
C LYS A 127 0.04 -0.23 -22.11
N LYS A 128 -0.78 -0.17 -23.16
CA LYS A 128 -0.73 0.85 -24.21
C LYS A 128 -1.10 2.27 -23.73
N LEU A 129 -1.91 2.40 -22.68
CA LEU A 129 -2.38 3.69 -22.15
C LEU A 129 -1.55 4.17 -20.95
N ARG A 130 -0.48 3.47 -20.58
CA ARG A 130 0.35 3.82 -19.42
C ARG A 130 0.86 5.26 -19.50
N GLY A 131 1.42 5.68 -20.64
CA GLY A 131 2.00 7.02 -20.82
C GLY A 131 0.97 8.15 -20.77
N GLU A 132 -0.21 7.92 -21.35
CA GLU A 132 -1.29 8.90 -21.33
C GLU A 132 -1.77 9.15 -19.90
N MET A 133 -1.93 8.09 -19.09
CA MET A 133 -2.47 8.20 -17.72
C MET A 133 -1.58 8.91 -16.71
N PHE A 134 -0.29 9.11 -17.01
CA PHE A 134 0.61 9.98 -16.22
C PHE A 134 0.63 11.42 -16.73
N SER A 135 -0.10 11.74 -17.79
CA SER A 135 -0.22 13.11 -18.28
C SER A 135 -1.01 13.97 -17.29
N PRO A 136 -0.49 15.13 -16.87
CA PRO A 136 -1.23 16.06 -16.02
C PRO A 136 -2.48 16.64 -16.70
N ASN A 137 -2.65 16.41 -18.01
CA ASN A 137 -3.72 16.95 -18.85
C ASN A 137 -4.78 15.92 -19.24
N LEU A 138 -4.95 14.81 -18.52
CA LEU A 138 -6.04 13.88 -18.84
C LEU A 138 -7.39 14.61 -18.79
N PRO A 139 -8.24 14.49 -19.82
CA PRO A 139 -9.61 14.97 -19.74
C PRO A 139 -10.29 14.29 -18.54
N ARG A 140 -10.89 15.12 -17.70
CA ARG A 140 -11.51 14.72 -16.43
C ARG A 140 -12.72 13.84 -16.65
#